data_AF-Q9HMC8-F1
#
_entry.id   AF-Q9HMC8-F1
#
_cell.length_a   1.000
_cell.length_b   1.000
_cell.length_c   1.000
_cell.angle_alpha   90.00
_cell.angle_beta   90.00
_cell.angle_gamma   90.00
#
_symmetry.space_group_name_H-M   'P 1'
#
loop_
_entity.id
_entity.type
_entity.pdbx_description
1 polymer ?
#
loop_
_entity_poly.entity_id
_entity_poly.type
_entity_poly.pdbx_seq_one_letter_code
_entity_poly.pdbx_strand_id
1 'polypeptide(L)'
;MEQVWADDSISAAFNDAFTAWVDRGGGEVIEATDTRLRAEFQSTDEQMLTDIGFYVADGRHMVCFETVREELELKMLTRYSVSGGKLMVQSDKGSRTFSFNVEDGKWRVEKYPP
;
A
#
# COMPACT_ATOMS: atom_id res chain seq x y z
N MET A 1 2.65 -8.58 11.74
CA MET A 1 2.37 -8.28 10.33
C MET A 1 1.73 -9.50 9.71
N GLU A 2 0.71 -9.29 8.88
CA GLU A 2 -0.09 -10.32 8.22
C GLU A 2 0.19 -10.37 6.72
N GLN A 3 -0.27 -11.39 6.01
CA GLN A 3 -0.01 -11.54 4.58
C GLN A 3 -0.93 -10.64 3.73
N VAL A 4 -0.32 -9.94 2.77
CA VAL A 4 -1.06 -9.18 1.74
C VAL A 4 -1.76 -10.12 0.76
N TRP A 5 -1.15 -11.27 0.48
CA TRP A 5 -1.59 -12.20 -0.57
C TRP A 5 -1.98 -13.55 0.01
N ALA A 6 -3.02 -14.17 -0.57
CA ALA A 6 -3.45 -15.54 -0.34
C ALA A 6 -3.59 -16.23 -1.70
N ASP A 7 -2.74 -17.22 -2.00
CA ASP A 7 -2.81 -18.04 -3.23
C ASP A 7 -3.01 -17.22 -4.53
N ASP A 8 -2.09 -16.30 -4.81
CA ASP A 8 -2.08 -15.37 -5.97
C ASP A 8 -3.26 -14.37 -6.02
N SER A 9 -4.05 -14.29 -4.95
CA SER A 9 -5.09 -13.29 -4.74
C SER A 9 -4.75 -12.35 -3.57
N ILE A 10 -5.39 -11.20 -3.52
CA ILE A 10 -5.34 -10.28 -2.39
C ILE A 10 -6.11 -10.90 -1.23
N SER A 11 -5.48 -10.99 -0.07
CA SER A 11 -6.13 -11.57 1.10
C SER A 11 -7.32 -10.70 1.53
N ALA A 12 -8.44 -11.34 1.91
CA ALA A 12 -9.63 -10.62 2.37
C ALA A 12 -9.31 -9.71 3.57
N ALA A 13 -8.48 -10.20 4.50
CA ALA A 13 -8.02 -9.42 5.66
C ALA A 13 -7.27 -8.15 5.23
N PHE A 14 -6.39 -8.24 4.22
CA PHE A 14 -5.71 -7.07 3.70
C PHE A 14 -6.66 -6.11 3.00
N ASN A 15 -7.58 -6.62 2.17
CA ASN A 15 -8.56 -5.80 1.47
C ASN A 15 -9.41 -4.98 2.46
N ASP A 16 -9.93 -5.63 3.51
CA ASP A 16 -10.71 -4.97 4.56
C ASP A 16 -9.88 -3.92 5.31
N ALA A 17 -8.66 -4.27 5.73
CA ALA A 17 -7.78 -3.37 6.47
C ALA A 17 -7.33 -2.17 5.62
N PHE A 18 -7.04 -2.40 4.34
CA PHE A 18 -6.65 -1.37 3.39
C PHE A 18 -7.83 -0.43 3.11
N THR A 19 -9.01 -0.96 2.82
CA THR A 19 -10.22 -0.15 2.56
C THR A 19 -10.55 0.73 3.76
N ALA A 20 -10.51 0.19 4.98
CA ALA A 20 -10.71 0.96 6.20
C ALA A 20 -9.62 2.02 6.44
N TRP A 21 -8.39 1.75 5.99
CA TRP A 21 -7.28 2.70 6.05
C TRP A 21 -7.45 3.84 5.03
N VAL A 22 -7.86 3.53 3.80
CA VAL A 22 -8.17 4.49 2.73
C VAL A 22 -9.30 5.43 3.15
N ASP A 23 -10.41 4.86 3.64
CA ASP A 23 -11.58 5.62 4.12
C ASP A 23 -11.20 6.62 5.23
N ARG A 24 -10.39 6.18 6.20
CA ARG A 24 -9.88 7.05 7.27
C ARG A 24 -9.00 8.19 6.73
N GLY A 25 -8.27 7.95 5.64
CA GLY A 25 -7.42 8.94 5.00
C GLY A 25 -8.12 9.87 4.02
N GLY A 26 -9.44 9.74 3.85
CA GLY A 26 -10.21 10.52 2.86
C GLY A 26 -9.87 10.15 1.41
N GLY A 27 -9.34 8.95 1.20
CA GLY A 27 -9.15 8.41 -0.14
C GLY A 27 -10.37 7.62 -0.62
N GLU A 28 -10.33 7.18 -1.87
CA GLU A 28 -11.37 6.38 -2.49
C GLU A 28 -10.75 5.12 -3.10
N VAL A 29 -11.32 3.94 -2.79
CA VAL A 29 -10.94 2.69 -3.47
C VAL A 29 -11.63 2.65 -4.82
N ILE A 30 -10.85 2.81 -5.90
CA ILE A 30 -11.36 2.89 -7.28
C ILE A 30 -11.34 1.54 -8.02
N GLU A 31 -10.58 0.57 -7.50
CA GLU A 31 -10.52 -0.78 -8.05
C GLU A 31 -10.32 -1.78 -6.92
N ALA A 32 -11.18 -2.79 -6.81
CA ALA A 32 -11.05 -3.86 -5.83
C ALA A 32 -11.52 -5.19 -6.46
N THR A 33 -10.55 -6.05 -6.75
CA THR A 33 -10.72 -7.38 -7.35
C THR A 33 -9.80 -8.35 -6.64
N ASP A 34 -9.96 -9.64 -6.92
CA ASP A 34 -9.12 -10.69 -6.33
C ASP A 34 -7.63 -10.50 -6.63
N THR A 35 -7.24 -9.86 -7.72
CA THR A 35 -5.83 -9.72 -8.13
C THR A 35 -5.36 -8.27 -8.22
N ARG A 36 -6.24 -7.30 -7.92
CA ARG A 36 -5.93 -5.88 -8.03
C ARG A 36 -6.74 -5.04 -7.06
N LEU A 37 -6.06 -4.16 -6.34
CA LEU A 37 -6.64 -3.22 -5.39
C LEU A 37 -5.97 -1.86 -5.59
N ARG A 38 -6.73 -0.80 -5.84
CA ARG A 38 -6.20 0.54 -6.11
C ARG A 38 -7.04 1.59 -5.39
N ALA A 39 -6.37 2.57 -4.80
CA ALA A 39 -7.00 3.71 -4.18
C ALA A 39 -6.36 5.02 -4.61
N GLU A 40 -7.20 6.03 -4.78
CA GLU A 40 -6.81 7.39 -5.10
C GLU A 40 -7.05 8.31 -3.91
N PHE A 41 -6.19 9.31 -3.77
CA PHE A 41 -6.31 10.37 -2.77
C PHE A 41 -6.34 11.71 -3.49
N GLN A 42 -7.17 12.64 -3.00
CA GLN A 42 -7.16 13.99 -3.53
C GLN A 42 -5.79 14.64 -3.32
N SER A 43 -5.20 15.16 -4.39
CA SER A 43 -3.97 15.93 -4.28
C SER A 43 -4.24 17.20 -3.47
N THR A 44 -3.54 17.36 -2.36
CA THR A 44 -3.50 18.62 -1.61
C THR A 44 -2.07 19.11 -1.50
N ASP A 45 -1.85 20.37 -1.14
CA ASP A 45 -0.50 20.92 -0.94
C ASP A 45 0.30 20.15 0.14
N GLU A 46 -0.40 19.39 1.00
CA GLU A 46 0.16 18.61 2.10
C GLU A 46 0.22 17.09 1.81
N GLN A 47 -0.71 16.56 1.00
CA GLN A 47 -0.75 15.14 0.63
C GLN A 47 0.05 14.88 -0.64
N MET A 48 1.19 14.22 -0.47
CA MET A 48 2.05 13.88 -1.60
C MET A 48 1.56 12.65 -2.36
N LEU A 49 0.90 11.70 -1.69
CA LEU A 49 0.37 10.48 -2.31
C LEU A 49 -0.91 10.79 -3.08
N THR A 50 -0.96 10.39 -4.34
CA THR A 50 -2.14 10.52 -5.20
C THR A 50 -2.75 9.15 -5.51
N ASP A 51 -1.93 8.10 -5.57
CA ASP A 51 -2.37 6.74 -5.85
C ASP A 51 -1.58 5.69 -5.08
N ILE A 52 -2.24 4.61 -4.70
CA ILE A 52 -1.62 3.39 -4.21
C ILE A 52 -2.36 2.18 -4.77
N GLY A 53 -1.61 1.27 -5.39
CA GLY A 53 -2.13 0.08 -6.04
C GLY A 53 -1.36 -1.17 -5.69
N PHE A 54 -2.07 -2.29 -5.55
CA PHE A 54 -1.55 -3.65 -5.40
C PHE A 54 -2.09 -4.47 -6.56
N TYR A 55 -1.22 -5.21 -7.27
CA TYR A 55 -1.65 -6.03 -8.40
C TYR A 55 -0.72 -7.19 -8.67
N VAL A 56 -1.20 -8.15 -9.46
CA VAL A 56 -0.36 -9.21 -10.03
C VAL A 56 0.04 -8.84 -11.46
N ALA A 57 1.35 -8.80 -11.74
CA ALA A 57 1.89 -8.63 -13.09
C ALA A 57 3.00 -9.65 -13.35
N ASP A 58 2.93 -10.38 -14.48
CA ASP A 58 3.89 -11.43 -14.85
C ASP A 58 4.14 -12.47 -13.73
N GLY A 59 3.08 -12.85 -13.00
CA GLY A 59 3.17 -13.78 -11.86
C GLY A 59 3.90 -13.19 -10.64
N ARG A 60 3.98 -11.87 -10.54
CA ARG A 60 4.62 -11.16 -9.42
C ARG A 60 3.62 -10.26 -8.73
N HIS A 61 3.68 -10.29 -7.41
CA HIS A 61 3.01 -9.35 -6.54
C HIS A 61 3.69 -7.99 -6.60
N MET A 62 2.94 -7.00 -7.07
CA MET A 62 3.39 -5.63 -7.31
C MET A 62 2.69 -4.70 -6.35
N VAL A 63 3.39 -3.61 -6.07
CA VAL A 63 2.79 -2.41 -5.52
C VAL A 63 3.23 -1.21 -6.35
N CYS A 64 2.32 -0.29 -6.59
CA CYS A 64 2.61 0.99 -7.18
C CYS A 64 2.17 2.08 -6.21
N PHE A 65 2.95 3.14 -6.14
CA PHE A 65 2.61 4.36 -5.42
C PHE A 65 2.84 5.50 -6.39
N GLU A 66 1.83 6.34 -6.57
CA GLU A 66 1.98 7.59 -7.30
C GLU A 66 1.96 8.74 -6.31
N THR A 67 2.90 9.65 -6.47
CA THR A 67 2.93 10.91 -5.75
C THR A 67 2.93 12.07 -6.75
N VAL A 68 2.63 13.27 -6.27
CA VAL A 68 2.77 14.52 -7.06
C VAL A 68 4.16 14.74 -7.67
N ARG A 69 5.21 14.03 -7.21
CA ARG A 69 6.59 14.20 -7.69
C ARG A 69 7.16 13.00 -8.43
N GLU A 70 6.71 11.80 -8.10
CA GLU A 70 7.31 10.55 -8.56
C GLU A 70 6.30 9.39 -8.52
N GLU A 71 6.41 8.50 -9.49
CA GLU A 71 5.82 7.16 -9.46
C GLU A 71 6.87 6.17 -8.97
N LEU A 72 6.50 5.30 -8.04
CA LEU A 72 7.35 4.26 -7.51
C LEU A 72 6.67 2.89 -7.59
N GLU A 73 7.15 2.07 -8.52
CA GLU A 73 6.76 0.67 -8.63
C GLU A 73 7.74 -0.24 -7.88
N LEU A 74 7.21 -1.12 -7.01
CA LEU A 74 8.01 -2.02 -6.19
C LEU A 74 7.53 -3.46 -6.31
N LYS A 75 8.51 -4.35 -6.43
CA LYS A 75 8.31 -5.79 -6.52
C LYS A 75 8.29 -6.42 -5.13
N MET A 76 7.41 -7.41 -4.95
CA MET A 76 7.41 -8.38 -3.84
C MET A 76 7.10 -7.80 -2.45
N LEU A 77 5.94 -7.16 -2.29
CA LEU A 77 5.37 -6.97 -0.95
C LEU A 77 4.65 -8.24 -0.50
N THR A 78 4.90 -8.71 0.71
CA THR A 78 4.23 -9.91 1.24
C THR A 78 3.51 -9.69 2.55
N ARG A 79 3.88 -8.66 3.31
CA ARG A 79 3.37 -8.45 4.65
C ARG A 79 2.89 -7.04 4.91
N TYR A 80 1.82 -6.91 5.69
CA TYR A 80 1.27 -5.62 6.09
C TYR A 80 0.98 -5.51 7.59
N SER A 81 0.79 -4.28 8.05
CA SER A 81 0.19 -3.95 9.34
C SER A 81 -0.46 -2.58 9.24
N VAL A 82 -1.64 -2.44 9.84
CA VAL A 82 -2.30 -1.15 10.02
C VAL A 82 -2.36 -0.84 11.51
N SER A 83 -1.89 0.34 11.92
CA SER A 83 -1.96 0.79 13.32
C SER A 83 -2.02 2.32 13.37
N GLY A 84 -2.99 2.88 14.10
CA GLY A 84 -3.08 4.34 14.32
C GLY A 84 -3.06 5.17 13.04
N GLY A 85 -3.82 4.78 12.00
CA GLY A 85 -3.83 5.48 10.70
C GLY A 85 -2.60 5.24 9.82
N LYS A 86 -1.60 4.50 10.31
CA LYS A 86 -0.41 4.12 9.56
C LYS A 86 -0.59 2.76 8.90
N LEU A 87 -0.53 2.70 7.57
CA LEU A 87 -0.32 1.46 6.82
C LEU A 87 1.18 1.22 6.69
N MET A 88 1.62 0.02 7.04
CA MET A 88 2.98 -0.45 6.83
C MET A 88 2.94 -1.66 5.90
N VAL A 89 3.79 -1.66 4.88
CA VAL A 89 3.93 -2.79 3.98
C VAL A 89 5.40 -3.15 3.79
N GLN A 90 5.69 -4.44 3.85
CA GLN A 90 7.04 -4.99 3.91
C GLN A 90 7.27 -5.95 2.74
N SER A 91 8.49 -5.87 2.17
CA SER A 91 8.92 -6.79 1.13
C SER A 91 9.27 -8.18 1.67
N ASP A 92 9.15 -9.22 0.84
CA ASP A 92 9.30 -10.63 1.23
C ASP A 92 10.62 -10.97 1.94
N LYS A 93 11.67 -10.23 1.63
CA LYS A 93 13.01 -10.43 2.23
C LYS A 93 13.33 -9.45 3.35
N GLY A 94 12.34 -8.72 3.87
CA GLY A 94 12.51 -7.71 4.92
C GLY A 94 13.44 -6.55 4.54
N SER A 95 13.79 -6.44 3.25
CA SER A 95 14.84 -5.52 2.79
C SER A 95 14.38 -4.05 2.83
N ARG A 96 13.06 -3.84 2.77
CA ARG A 96 12.42 -2.52 2.74
C ARG A 96 11.05 -2.60 3.42
N THR A 97 10.77 -1.63 4.28
CA THR A 97 9.43 -1.38 4.80
C THR A 97 8.99 0.00 4.34
N PHE A 98 7.79 0.07 3.79
CA PHE A 98 7.13 1.28 3.38
C PHE A 98 6.09 1.61 4.41
N SER A 99 6.01 2.87 4.79
CA SER A 99 4.92 3.32 5.65
C SER A 99 4.24 4.55 5.12
N PHE A 100 2.93 4.56 5.29
CA PHE A 100 1.99 5.56 4.81
C PHE A 100 1.19 6.01 6.01
N ASN A 101 1.31 7.27 6.38
CA ASN A 101 0.46 7.85 7.41
C ASN A 101 -0.52 8.82 6.74
N VAL A 102 -1.80 8.56 6.95
CA VAL A 102 -2.89 9.39 6.40
C VAL A 102 -2.94 10.78 7.05
N GLU A 103 -2.38 10.93 8.26
CA GLU A 103 -2.40 12.20 9.00
C GLU A 103 -1.32 13.20 8.56
N ASP A 104 -0.21 12.74 7.99
CA ASP A 104 0.89 13.62 7.60
C ASP A 104 1.23 13.58 6.11
N GLY A 105 0.50 12.77 5.32
CA GLY A 105 0.70 12.62 3.88
C GLY A 105 2.10 12.16 3.50
N LYS A 106 2.90 11.68 4.46
CA LYS A 106 4.30 11.32 4.25
C LYS A 106 4.42 9.84 4.00
N TRP A 107 5.17 9.55 2.94
CA TRP A 107 5.69 8.23 2.68
C TRP A 107 7.15 8.15 3.17
N ARG A 108 7.48 7.03 3.83
CA ARG A 108 8.85 6.77 4.31
C ARG A 108 9.30 5.37 3.91
N VAL A 109 10.53 5.29 3.40
CA VAL A 109 11.27 4.03 3.23
C VAL A 109 12.20 3.86 4.41
N GLU A 110 11.94 2.84 5.22
CA GLU A 110 12.82 2.47 6.32
C GLU A 110 13.45 1.12 6.01
N LYS A 111 14.78 1.05 6.15
CA LYS A 111 15.52 -0.20 6.13
C LYS A 111 15.69 -0.65 7.57
N TYR A 112 14.99 -1.72 7.94
CA TYR A 112 15.30 -2.41 9.19
C TYR A 112 16.59 -3.21 8.99
N PRO A 113 17.60 -3.06 9.86
CA PRO A 113 18.72 -3.99 9.87
C PRO A 113 18.23 -5.40 10.27
N PRO A 114 18.85 -6.46 9.74
CA PRO A 114 18.53 -7.85 10.09
C PRO A 114 18.79 -8.16 11.57
#